data_AF-A0A955DAC1-F1
#
_entry.id   AF-A0A955DAC1-F1
#
_cell.length_a   1.000
_cell.length_b   1.000
_cell.length_c   1.000
_cell.angle_alpha   90.00
_cell.angle_beta   90.00
_cell.angle_gamma   90.00
#
_symmetry.space_group_name_H-M   'P 1'
#
loop_
_entity.id
_entity.type
_entity.pdbx_description
1 polymer ?
#
loop_
_entity_poly.entity_id
_entity_poly.type
_entity_poly.pdbx_seq_one_letter_code
_entity_poly.pdbx_strand_id
1 'polypeptide(L)' 'DFPCGMTYFVMGIPVPQYTPIFVASRITGWAAHIMEQHANNRLIRPVSVYTGPALKKWKDA' A
#
# COMPACT_ATOMS: atom_id res chain seq x y z
N ASP A 1 -11.22 -2.06 10.51
CA ASP A 1 -11.82 -0.93 9.76
C ASP A 1 -13.26 -0.63 10.16
N PHE A 2 -14.19 -1.58 10.03
CA PHE A 2 -15.60 -1.38 10.44
C PHE A 2 -15.79 -0.93 11.91
N PRO A 3 -15.29 -1.66 12.94
CA PRO A 3 -15.46 -1.22 14.32
C PRO A 3 -14.74 0.11 14.59
N CYS A 4 -13.50 0.28 14.11
CA CYS A 4 -12.73 1.52 14.31
C CYS A 4 -13.41 2.75 13.69
N GLY A 5 -13.98 2.62 12.49
CA GLY A 5 -14.72 3.70 11.84
C GLY A 5 -15.96 4.12 12.64
N MET A 6 -16.68 3.16 13.20
CA MET A 6 -17.79 3.44 14.12
C MET A 6 -17.28 4.10 15.41
N THR A 7 -16.17 3.64 15.97
CA THR A 7 -15.60 4.24 17.19
C THR A 7 -15.18 5.69 16.95
N TYR A 8 -14.45 5.98 15.87
CA TYR A 8 -14.04 7.35 15.54
C TYR A 8 -15.24 8.27 15.27
N PHE A 9 -16.31 7.73 14.66
CA PHE A 9 -17.56 8.46 14.46
C PHE A 9 -18.23 8.82 15.78
N VAL A 10 -18.33 7.85 16.71
CA VAL A 10 -18.86 8.09 18.06
C VAL A 10 -17.99 9.05 18.86
N MET A 11 -16.68 9.10 18.60
CA MET A 11 -15.75 10.08 19.18
C MET A 11 -15.85 11.49 18.55
N GLY A 12 -16.67 11.68 17.51
CA GLY A 12 -16.80 12.96 16.81
C GLY A 12 -15.58 13.37 15.99
N ILE A 13 -14.69 12.42 15.67
CA ILE A 13 -13.52 12.68 14.83
C ILE A 13 -14.02 12.82 13.39
N PRO A 14 -13.57 13.84 12.63
CA PRO A 14 -14.03 13.97 11.25
C PRO A 14 -13.44 12.85 10.37
N VAL A 15 -14.21 12.39 9.38
CA VAL A 15 -13.86 11.23 8.53
C VAL A 15 -12.49 11.36 7.84
N PRO A 16 -12.06 12.54 7.35
CA PRO A 16 -10.73 12.70 6.75
C PRO A 16 -9.56 12.34 7.68
N GLN A 17 -9.76 12.35 9.00
CA GLN A 17 -8.72 12.07 10.01
C GLN A 17 -8.55 10.57 10.32
N TYR A 18 -9.42 9.70 9.82
CA TYR A 18 -9.37 8.27 10.16
C TYR A 18 -8.09 7.60 9.66
N THR A 19 -7.74 7.85 8.39
CA THR A 19 -6.52 7.33 7.79
C THR A 19 -5.26 7.93 8.42
N PRO A 20 -5.17 9.25 8.67
CA PRO A 20 -4.06 9.83 9.45
C PRO A 20 -3.84 9.19 10.83
N ILE A 21 -4.91 8.91 11.59
CA ILE A 21 -4.79 8.21 12.89
C ILE A 21 -4.25 6.80 12.70
N PHE A 22 -4.72 6.08 11.69
CA PHE A 22 -4.20 4.76 11.35
C PHE A 22 -2.70 4.81 11.00
N VAL A 23 -2.27 5.80 10.20
CA VAL A 23 -0.85 6.00 9.85
C VAL A 23 0.00 6.26 11.09
N ALA A 24 -0.46 7.14 11.99
CA ALA A 24 0.26 7.47 13.22
C ALA A 24 0.49 6.22 14.10
N SER A 25 -0.46 5.29 14.13
CA SER A 25 -0.27 4.01 14.81
C SER A 25 0.64 3.05 14.02
N ARG A 26 0.40 2.89 12.72
CA ARG A 26 1.01 1.86 11.88
C ARG A 26 2.47 2.13 11.50
N ILE A 27 2.92 3.38 11.59
CA ILE A 27 4.31 3.78 11.29
C ILE A 27 5.33 2.97 12.09
N THR A 28 5.00 2.58 13.32
CA THR A 28 5.84 1.73 14.18
C THR A 28 6.08 0.35 13.55
N GLY A 29 5.02 -0.31 13.08
CA GLY A 29 5.11 -1.60 12.41
C GLY A 29 5.80 -1.51 11.04
N TRP A 30 5.57 -0.44 10.28
CA TRP A 30 6.30 -0.21 9.03
C TRP A 30 7.80 -0.06 9.26
N ALA A 31 8.20 0.76 10.25
CA ALA A 31 9.60 0.93 10.60
C ALA A 31 10.24 -0.39 11.06
N ALA A 32 9.55 -1.18 11.89
CA ALA A 32 10.02 -2.49 12.31
C ALA A 32 10.28 -3.42 11.12
N HIS A 33 9.32 -3.56 10.20
CA HIS A 33 9.50 -4.39 9.01
C HIS A 33 10.60 -3.88 8.07
N ILE A 34 10.80 -2.56 7.97
CA ILE A 34 11.92 -1.99 7.21
C ILE A 34 13.25 -2.41 7.84
N MET A 35 13.37 -2.34 9.17
CA MET A 35 14.58 -2.76 9.88
C MET A 35 14.84 -4.27 9.71
N GLU A 36 13.79 -5.10 9.84
CA GLU A 36 13.87 -6.55 9.60
C GLU A 36 14.33 -6.86 8.16
N GLN A 37 13.74 -6.18 7.18
CA GLN A 37 14.11 -6.33 5.77
C GLN A 37 15.56 -5.88 5.54
N HIS A 38 16.03 -4.80 6.17
CA HIS A 38 17.43 -4.38 6.03
C HIS A 38 18.40 -5.38 6.67
N ALA A 39 18.02 -6.03 7.77
CA ALA A 39 18.86 -7.02 8.44
C ALA A 39 18.98 -8.34 7.67
N ASN A 40 17.94 -8.77 6.94
CA ASN A 40 17.93 -9.99 6.13
C ASN A 40 17.38 -9.72 4.72
N ASN A 41 18.09 -8.89 3.97
CA ASN A 41 17.55 -8.29 2.76
C ASN A 41 17.50 -9.26 1.57
N ARG A 42 16.34 -9.32 0.91
CA ARG A 42 16.15 -9.97 -0.39
C ARG A 42 15.41 -9.04 -1.34
N LEU A 43 15.93 -8.89 -2.56
CA LEU A 43 15.27 -8.12 -3.61
C LEU A 43 13.89 -8.72 -3.94
N ILE A 44 12.84 -7.93 -3.73
CA ILE A 44 11.48 -8.27 -4.14
C ILE A 44 11.33 -7.91 -5.62
N ARG A 45 11.38 -8.92 -6.50
CA ARG A 45 11.26 -8.74 -7.96
C ARG A 45 10.28 -9.76 -8.57
N PRO A 46 8.96 -9.49 -8.53
CA PRO A 46 7.99 -10.33 -9.23
C PRO A 46 8.13 -10.19 -10.74
N VAL A 47 7.65 -11.20 -11.47
CA VAL A 47 7.51 -11.17 -12.93
C VAL A 47 6.03 -11.04 -13.30
N SER A 48 5.76 -10.48 -14.47
CA SER A 48 4.41 -10.34 -15.00
C SER A 48 4.21 -11.23 -16.21
N VAL A 49 3.00 -11.74 -16.39
CA VAL A 49 2.58 -12.43 -17.62
C VAL A 49 2.00 -11.39 -18.57
N TYR A 50 2.59 -11.27 -19.75
CA TYR A 50 2.07 -10.37 -20.79
C TYR A 50 0.85 -10.99 -21.47
N THR A 51 -0.31 -10.34 -21.35
CA THR A 51 -1.57 -10.72 -22.00
C THR A 51 -2.02 -9.72 -23.07
N GLY A 52 -1.13 -8.78 -23.46
CA GLY A 52 -1.41 -7.81 -24.51
C GLY A 52 -1.23 -8.37 -25.93
N PRO A 53 -1.49 -7.56 -26.96
CA PRO A 53 -1.30 -7.95 -28.36
C PRO A 53 0.15 -8.31 -28.69
N ALA A 54 0.37 -9.20 -29.66
CA ALA A 54 1.71 -9.43 -30.21
C ALA A 54 2.32 -8.13 -30.81
N LEU A 55 3.64 -8.13 -31.00
CA LEU A 55 4.38 -7.02 -31.61
C LEU A 55 3.71 -6.58 -32.91
N LYS A 56 3.32 -5.30 -32.99
CA LYS A 56 2.73 -4.70 -34.19
C LYS A 56 3.82 -4.02 -35.01
N LYS A 57 3.79 -4.19 -36.33
CA LYS A 57 4.59 -3.38 -37.25
C LYS A 57 4.01 -1.96 -37.29
N TRP A 58 4.89 -0.97 -37.31
CA TRP A 58 4.53 0.42 -37.53
C TRP A 58 3.88 0.56 -38.91
N LYS A 59 2.83 1.38 -39.02
CA LYS A 59 2.20 1.71 -40.31
C LYS A 59 2.71 3.07 -40.73
N ASP A 60 3.42 3.12 -41.86
CA ASP A 60 3.75 4.39 -42.52
C ASP A 60 2.45 4.99 -43.11
N ALA A 61 2.35 6.32 -43.03
CA ALA A 61 1.14 7.10 -43.32
C ALA A 61 0.71 7.07 -44.79
#